data_AF-A0A537W980-F1
#
_entry.id   AF-A0A537W980-F1
#
_cell.length_a   1.000
_cell.length_b   1.000
_cell.length_c   1.000
_cell.angle_alpha   90.00
_cell.angle_beta   90.00
_cell.angle_gamma   90.00
#
_symmetry.space_group_name_H-M   'P 1'
#
loop_
_entity.id
_entity.type
_entity.pdbx_description
1 polymer ?
#
loop_
_entity_poly.entity_id
_entity_poly.type
_entity_poly.pdbx_seq_one_letter_code
_entity_poly.pdbx_strand_id
1 'polypeptide(L)'
;MGANDHFSRPAFFPFAATPRPTSRNGRSPLGSRASSRLARASEKRRARMGAVELDRLTWPEVRAEQERGRDTVVIALGATEQHGPHMPLATDALLGDHLARMVAERLDAFVAPTVRIGCSEHHLEFPGTLSLSDGTFHAVVADIVRSLARGGFARVVLLPTHGGNFGPLATALELLGPQHDIEVRALTDLGALFTIAQLGADEHGVPLGEGGVHAGEWETSMLIAIHPELVHSDRGEPGYTGDPQAAVGAIFGEGVHAVSQNGVIGDPSRASAEHGARYWDEVLNLTLAAIG
;
A
#
# COMPACT_ATOMS: atom_id res chain seq x y z
N MET A 1 -49.79 11.12 53.94
CA MET A 1 -50.43 11.57 52.68
C MET A 1 -51.28 12.78 53.02
N GLY A 2 -51.19 13.94 52.38
CA GLY A 2 -50.29 14.38 51.30
C GLY A 2 -50.86 15.63 50.62
N ALA A 3 -50.15 16.77 50.71
CA ALA A 3 -50.39 18.11 50.14
C ALA A 3 -49.22 19.03 50.61
N ASN A 4 -48.90 20.24 50.14
CA ASN A 4 -49.06 21.06 48.90
C ASN A 4 -47.95 22.16 48.98
N ASP A 5 -47.68 23.11 48.07
CA ASP A 5 -48.34 23.63 46.86
C ASP A 5 -47.28 24.24 45.87
N HIS A 6 -47.71 24.94 44.83
CA HIS A 6 -46.93 25.88 44.00
C HIS A 6 -46.27 27.03 44.79
N PHE A 7 -45.21 27.65 44.24
CA PHE A 7 -45.10 29.14 44.18
C PHE A 7 -44.16 29.67 43.08
N SER A 8 -44.40 30.92 42.67
CA SER A 8 -43.87 31.57 41.46
C SER A 8 -42.66 32.49 41.68
N ARG A 9 -42.05 32.95 40.57
CA ARG A 9 -41.03 34.02 40.47
C ARG A 9 -41.46 35.35 41.13
N PRO A 10 -40.48 36.20 41.51
CA PRO A 10 -40.42 37.55 40.94
C PRO A 10 -39.00 38.00 40.53
N ALA A 11 -38.86 39.22 40.01
CA ALA A 11 -37.61 39.86 39.57
C ALA A 11 -37.49 41.30 40.11
N PHE A 12 -36.28 41.83 40.32
CA PHE A 12 -35.93 43.28 40.29
C PHE A 12 -34.39 43.51 40.33
N PHE A 13 -33.93 44.64 39.76
CA PHE A 13 -32.55 45.21 39.75
C PHE A 13 -32.39 46.27 40.90
N PRO A 14 -31.26 47.01 41.14
CA PRO A 14 -29.91 47.06 40.51
C PRO A 14 -28.65 47.18 41.47
N PHE A 15 -27.44 47.22 40.86
CA PHE A 15 -26.17 47.92 41.26
C PHE A 15 -25.46 47.70 42.62
N ALA A 16 -24.18 47.25 42.60
CA ALA A 16 -23.01 47.93 43.21
C ALA A 16 -21.62 47.27 42.90
N ALA A 17 -20.59 48.14 42.86
CA ALA A 17 -19.15 47.98 42.60
C ALA A 17 -18.35 46.67 42.85
N THR A 18 -17.31 46.49 42.02
CA THR A 18 -16.23 45.48 42.08
C THR A 18 -15.11 45.79 43.09
N PRO A 19 -14.33 44.75 43.48
CA PRO A 19 -12.87 44.87 43.58
C PRO A 19 -12.13 43.89 42.63
N ARG A 20 -11.02 44.33 42.05
CA ARG A 20 -10.16 43.53 41.14
C ARG A 20 -9.28 42.55 41.93
N PRO A 21 -9.17 41.25 41.55
CA PRO A 21 -8.06 40.42 41.97
C PRO A 21 -6.80 40.75 41.15
N THR A 22 -5.67 40.93 41.82
CA THR A 22 -4.38 41.23 41.20
C THR A 22 -3.77 39.98 40.54
N SER A 23 -3.16 40.16 39.36
CA SER A 23 -2.47 39.08 38.67
C SER A 23 -1.19 38.66 39.40
N ARG A 24 -1.04 37.36 39.69
CA ARG A 24 0.25 36.73 40.00
C ARG A 24 0.52 35.59 39.03
N ASN A 25 1.02 35.93 37.84
CA ASN A 25 1.54 34.97 36.88
C ASN A 25 2.90 34.44 37.33
N GLY A 26 2.89 33.52 38.30
CA GLY A 26 4.05 32.72 38.68
C GLY A 26 4.15 31.43 37.87
N ARG A 27 4.35 31.51 36.54
CA ARG A 27 4.63 30.31 35.73
C ARG A 27 6.07 29.85 35.97
N SER A 28 6.25 28.62 36.44
CA SER A 28 7.58 28.02 36.57
C SER A 28 8.19 27.73 35.19
N PRO A 29 9.53 27.83 35.01
CA PRO A 29 10.15 27.68 33.67
C PRO A 29 10.26 26.25 33.16
N LEU A 30 9.81 25.25 33.93
CA LEU A 30 10.17 23.85 33.74
C LEU A 30 9.40 23.16 32.60
N GLY A 31 8.23 23.68 32.20
CA GLY A 31 7.39 23.07 31.15
C GLY A 31 7.82 23.37 29.70
N SER A 32 8.59 24.43 29.42
CA SER A 32 8.86 24.85 28.03
C SER A 32 9.99 24.06 27.35
N ARG A 33 11.00 23.62 28.12
CA ARG A 33 12.18 22.93 27.58
C ARG A 33 11.91 21.48 27.14
N ALA A 34 10.98 20.79 27.79
CA ALA A 34 10.58 19.44 27.36
C ALA A 34 9.80 19.50 26.05
N SER A 35 8.78 20.37 25.98
CA SER A 35 7.96 20.58 24.78
C SER A 35 8.79 21.05 23.58
N SER A 36 9.78 21.93 23.77
CA SER A 36 10.65 22.38 22.68
C SER A 36 11.65 21.32 22.21
N ARG A 37 12.05 20.37 23.07
CA ARG A 37 12.85 19.21 22.68
C ARG A 37 12.02 18.19 21.89
N LEU A 38 10.79 17.90 22.33
CA LEU A 38 9.88 17.01 21.59
C LEU A 38 9.49 17.60 20.24
N ALA A 39 9.19 18.90 20.16
CA ALA A 39 8.95 19.60 18.91
C ALA A 39 10.16 19.51 17.96
N ARG A 40 11.38 19.85 18.44
CA ARG A 40 12.60 19.72 17.61
C ARG A 40 12.96 18.28 17.23
N ALA A 41 12.59 17.29 18.03
CA ALA A 41 12.77 15.88 17.69
C ALA A 41 11.78 15.45 16.59
N SER A 42 10.51 15.84 16.71
CA SER A 42 9.46 15.66 15.68
C SER A 42 9.84 16.34 14.36
N GLU A 43 10.32 17.59 14.42
CA GLU A 43 10.74 18.39 13.27
C GLU A 43 11.98 17.79 12.59
N LYS A 44 12.95 17.27 13.37
CA LYS A 44 14.08 16.48 12.85
C LYS A 44 13.68 15.12 12.28
N ARG A 45 12.62 14.48 12.79
CA ARG A 45 12.09 13.22 12.25
C ARG A 45 11.39 13.47 10.92
N ARG A 46 10.56 14.52 10.83
CA ARG A 46 9.95 15.00 9.57
C ARG A 46 10.99 15.36 8.52
N ALA A 47 12.08 16.02 8.91
CA ALA A 47 13.19 16.35 8.01
C ALA A 47 14.09 15.15 7.63
N ARG A 48 13.77 13.93 8.10
CA ARG A 48 14.51 12.70 7.80
C ARG A 48 13.72 11.67 6.99
N MET A 49 12.40 11.83 6.88
CA MET A 49 11.53 10.90 6.16
C MET A 49 11.99 10.72 4.72
N GLY A 50 12.27 9.47 4.35
CA GLY A 50 12.60 9.09 2.98
C GLY A 50 12.81 7.58 2.87
N ALA A 51 12.74 7.07 1.64
CA ALA A 51 13.13 5.71 1.30
C ALA A 51 14.65 5.60 1.14
N VAL A 52 15.19 4.44 1.52
CA VAL A 52 16.61 4.11 1.31
C VAL A 52 16.71 2.73 0.65
N GLU A 53 17.23 2.71 -0.58
CA GLU A 53 17.40 1.48 -1.37
C GLU A 53 18.44 0.56 -0.71
N LEU A 54 18.00 -0.57 -0.15
CA LEU A 54 18.82 -1.49 0.66
C LEU A 54 19.95 -2.11 -0.16
N ASP A 55 19.70 -2.40 -1.44
CA ASP A 55 20.67 -3.01 -2.36
C ASP A 55 21.70 -2.05 -2.94
N ARG A 56 21.59 -0.75 -2.64
CA ARG A 56 22.57 0.29 -3.01
C ARG A 56 23.53 0.63 -1.87
N LEU A 57 23.30 0.09 -0.67
CA LEU A 57 24.16 0.28 0.49
C LEU A 57 25.15 -0.88 0.66
N THR A 58 26.34 -0.55 1.18
CA THR A 58 27.23 -1.55 1.78
C THR A 58 26.71 -1.95 3.17
N TRP A 59 27.01 -3.17 3.63
CA TRP A 59 26.52 -3.63 4.94
C TRP A 59 26.89 -2.74 6.16
N PRO A 60 28.02 -2.00 6.19
CA PRO A 60 28.28 -1.02 7.25
C PRO A 60 27.36 0.21 7.18
N GLU A 61 26.93 0.63 5.99
CA GLU A 61 25.99 1.73 5.81
C GLU A 61 24.57 1.34 6.24
N VAL A 62 24.15 0.10 5.94
CA VAL A 62 22.90 -0.48 6.48
C VAL A 62 22.92 -0.44 8.01
N ARG A 63 24.02 -0.88 8.63
CA ARG A 63 24.20 -0.82 10.09
C ARG A 63 24.16 0.61 10.62
N ALA A 64 24.80 1.57 9.93
CA ALA A 64 24.79 2.97 10.33
C ALA A 64 23.38 3.59 10.27
N GLU A 65 22.53 3.17 9.33
CA GLU A 65 21.11 3.56 9.28
C GLU A 65 20.27 2.88 10.38
N GLN A 66 20.52 1.60 10.68
CA GLN A 66 19.92 0.91 11.85
C GLN A 66 20.27 1.62 13.17
N GLU A 67 21.54 2.00 13.38
CA GLU A 67 22.00 2.77 14.54
C GLU A 67 21.39 4.19 14.61
N ARG A 68 20.90 4.72 13.48
CA ARG A 68 20.15 5.98 13.40
C ARG A 68 18.65 5.82 13.66
N GLY A 69 18.16 4.58 13.82
CA GLY A 69 16.78 4.23 14.10
C GLY A 69 15.93 3.86 12.88
N ARG A 70 16.55 3.54 11.73
CA ARG A 70 15.87 2.97 10.55
C ARG A 70 15.91 1.45 10.66
N ASP A 71 14.81 0.84 11.08
CA ASP A 71 14.73 -0.60 11.40
C ASP A 71 13.58 -1.34 10.67
N THR A 72 12.82 -0.61 9.86
CA THR A 72 11.73 -1.13 9.02
C THR A 72 12.21 -1.35 7.59
N VAL A 73 11.80 -2.47 6.97
CA VAL A 73 12.05 -2.80 5.56
C VAL A 73 10.72 -3.00 4.83
N VAL A 74 10.58 -2.38 3.67
CA VAL A 74 9.46 -2.60 2.75
C VAL A 74 9.95 -3.45 1.58
N ILE A 75 9.18 -4.46 1.18
CA ILE A 75 9.48 -5.31 0.03
C ILE A 75 8.21 -5.58 -0.77
N ALA A 76 8.27 -5.36 -2.08
CA ALA A 76 7.21 -5.75 -2.99
C ALA A 76 7.35 -7.21 -3.46
N LEU A 77 6.21 -7.85 -3.66
CA LEU A 77 6.06 -9.20 -4.17
C LEU A 77 5.25 -9.09 -5.48
N GLY A 78 5.95 -8.84 -6.59
CA GLY A 78 5.37 -8.76 -7.93
C GLY A 78 5.47 -10.12 -8.65
N ALA A 79 5.44 -10.07 -9.98
CA ALA A 79 5.61 -11.23 -10.85
C ALA A 79 6.29 -10.86 -12.18
N THR A 80 6.47 -11.89 -13.02
CA THR A 80 6.89 -11.76 -14.41
C THR A 80 5.87 -12.53 -15.25
N GLU A 81 4.91 -11.83 -15.84
CA GLU A 81 3.76 -12.43 -16.51
C GLU A 81 3.22 -11.55 -17.63
N GLN A 82 2.50 -12.15 -18.57
CA GLN A 82 1.78 -11.43 -19.62
C GLN A 82 0.93 -10.30 -19.03
N HIS A 83 0.85 -9.17 -19.72
CA HIS A 83 -0.01 -8.03 -19.37
C HIS A 83 -0.65 -7.46 -20.66
N GLY A 84 -1.22 -8.36 -21.46
CA GLY A 84 -1.71 -8.05 -22.78
C GLY A 84 -0.61 -7.73 -23.80
N PRO A 85 -0.99 -7.29 -25.02
CA PRO A 85 -0.07 -6.92 -26.09
C PRO A 85 0.64 -5.55 -25.89
N HIS A 86 0.20 -4.74 -24.93
CA HIS A 86 0.60 -3.34 -24.78
C HIS A 86 1.54 -3.05 -23.59
N MET A 87 1.61 -3.93 -22.59
CA MET A 87 2.46 -3.72 -21.40
C MET A 87 3.58 -4.79 -21.29
N PRO A 88 4.69 -4.47 -20.60
CA PRO A 88 5.81 -5.38 -20.45
C PRO A 88 5.49 -6.53 -19.48
N LEU A 89 6.21 -7.65 -19.63
CA LEU A 89 6.09 -8.80 -18.71
C LEU A 89 6.43 -8.48 -17.25
N ALA A 90 7.04 -7.31 -16.98
CA ALA A 90 7.51 -6.91 -15.65
C ALA A 90 6.56 -5.94 -14.94
N THR A 91 5.32 -5.75 -15.42
CA THR A 91 4.38 -4.74 -14.92
C THR A 91 4.24 -4.79 -13.39
N ASP A 92 3.82 -5.92 -12.82
CA ASP A 92 3.70 -6.10 -11.36
C ASP A 92 4.97 -5.76 -10.60
N ALA A 93 6.13 -6.13 -11.14
CA ALA A 93 7.42 -5.86 -10.51
C ALA A 93 7.79 -4.36 -10.54
N LEU A 94 7.43 -3.64 -11.61
CA LEU A 94 7.64 -2.19 -11.75
C LEU A 94 6.64 -1.39 -10.89
N LEU A 95 5.38 -1.83 -10.84
CA LEU A 95 4.39 -1.31 -9.90
C LEU A 95 4.84 -1.56 -8.45
N GLY A 96 5.42 -2.74 -8.18
CA GLY A 96 6.04 -3.11 -6.91
C GLY A 96 7.22 -2.22 -6.51
N ASP A 97 8.17 -2.00 -7.42
CA ASP A 97 9.31 -1.10 -7.21
C ASP A 97 8.83 0.31 -6.80
N HIS A 98 7.79 0.83 -7.46
CA HIS A 98 7.22 2.14 -7.17
C HIS A 98 6.48 2.17 -5.83
N LEU A 99 5.57 1.22 -5.58
CA LEU A 99 4.76 1.18 -4.36
C LEU A 99 5.62 0.99 -3.11
N ALA A 100 6.59 0.08 -3.15
CA ALA A 100 7.49 -0.17 -2.02
C ALA A 100 8.26 1.10 -1.63
N ARG A 101 8.67 1.90 -2.62
CA ARG A 101 9.31 3.19 -2.41
C ARG A 101 8.37 4.24 -1.83
N MET A 102 7.16 4.41 -2.39
CA MET A 102 6.15 5.34 -1.85
C MET A 102 5.84 5.04 -0.37
N VAL A 103 5.66 3.75 -0.03
CA VAL A 103 5.41 3.32 1.36
C VAL A 103 6.65 3.56 2.24
N ALA A 104 7.85 3.24 1.76
CA ALA A 104 9.07 3.46 2.53
C ALA A 104 9.37 4.94 2.80
N GLU A 105 9.05 5.85 1.87
CA GLU A 105 9.13 7.31 2.07
C GLU A 105 8.21 7.78 3.21
N ARG A 106 7.02 7.19 3.34
CA ARG A 106 6.06 7.51 4.42
C ARG A 106 6.43 6.90 5.77
N LEU A 107 7.10 5.75 5.77
CA LEU A 107 7.52 5.04 6.99
C LEU A 107 8.91 5.42 7.50
N ASP A 108 9.72 6.15 6.71
CA ASP A 108 11.16 6.34 6.94
C ASP A 108 11.90 4.98 7.02
N ALA A 109 11.69 4.15 6.00
CA ALA A 109 12.12 2.75 5.95
C ALA A 109 13.21 2.48 4.88
N PHE A 110 13.69 1.25 4.82
CA PHE A 110 14.43 0.74 3.65
C PHE A 110 13.48 0.17 2.60
N VAL A 111 13.89 0.22 1.33
CA VAL A 111 13.28 -0.54 0.23
C VAL A 111 14.20 -1.72 -0.09
N ALA A 112 13.71 -2.94 0.05
CA ALA A 112 14.42 -4.14 -0.41
C ALA A 112 14.08 -4.45 -1.88
N PRO A 113 14.95 -5.17 -2.62
CA PRO A 113 14.66 -5.59 -3.98
C PRO A 113 13.33 -6.34 -4.09
N THR A 114 12.48 -5.88 -5.00
CA THR A 114 11.21 -6.53 -5.35
C THR A 114 11.43 -7.98 -5.76
N VAL A 115 10.63 -8.90 -5.21
CA VAL A 115 10.57 -10.27 -5.70
C VAL A 115 9.85 -10.25 -7.04
N ARG A 116 10.58 -10.51 -8.14
CA ARG A 116 10.10 -10.35 -9.52
C ARG A 116 9.43 -11.59 -10.12
N ILE A 117 9.34 -12.70 -9.38
CA ILE A 117 8.67 -13.92 -9.84
C ILE A 117 7.72 -14.36 -8.73
N GLY A 118 6.43 -14.40 -9.04
CA GLY A 118 5.34 -14.72 -8.11
C GLY A 118 4.64 -16.03 -8.45
N CYS A 119 3.42 -16.21 -7.95
CA CYS A 119 2.52 -17.31 -8.31
C CYS A 119 1.62 -16.89 -9.48
N SER A 120 2.07 -17.16 -10.71
CA SER A 120 1.44 -16.76 -11.99
C SER A 120 1.03 -17.97 -12.84
N GLU A 121 0.65 -19.09 -12.21
CA GLU A 121 0.28 -20.34 -12.91
C GLU A 121 -0.84 -20.12 -13.93
N HIS A 122 -1.80 -19.26 -13.59
CA HIS A 122 -2.94 -18.85 -14.43
C HIS A 122 -2.56 -17.99 -15.65
N HIS A 123 -1.29 -17.61 -15.82
CA HIS A 123 -0.76 -16.88 -16.98
C HIS A 123 0.22 -17.73 -17.83
N LEU A 124 0.42 -19.02 -17.51
CA LEU A 124 1.46 -19.86 -18.15
C LEU A 124 1.19 -20.24 -19.61
N GLU A 125 -0.04 -20.13 -20.11
CA GLU A 125 -0.32 -20.32 -21.54
C GLU A 125 0.25 -19.19 -22.41
N PHE A 126 0.60 -18.05 -21.81
CA PHE A 126 1.17 -16.91 -22.50
C PHE A 126 2.71 -16.93 -22.43
N PRO A 127 3.40 -16.72 -23.58
CA PRO A 127 4.84 -16.90 -23.66
C PRO A 127 5.61 -15.84 -22.87
N GLY A 128 6.51 -16.29 -21.99
CA GLY A 128 7.40 -15.43 -21.20
C GLY A 128 7.01 -15.30 -19.73
N THR A 129 5.80 -15.71 -19.35
CA THR A 129 5.40 -15.85 -17.94
C THR A 129 6.35 -16.79 -17.20
N LEU A 130 6.76 -16.39 -15.99
CA LEU A 130 7.52 -17.20 -15.04
C LEU A 130 6.73 -17.32 -13.74
N SER A 131 6.41 -18.55 -13.32
CA SER A 131 5.72 -18.81 -12.05
C SER A 131 6.60 -19.61 -11.10
N LEU A 132 6.55 -19.26 -9.81
CA LEU A 132 6.89 -20.15 -8.72
C LEU A 132 5.71 -21.11 -8.46
N SER A 133 5.97 -22.19 -7.75
CA SER A 133 4.91 -22.92 -7.04
C SER A 133 4.67 -22.28 -5.67
N ASP A 134 3.45 -22.40 -5.13
CA ASP A 134 3.11 -21.89 -3.79
C ASP A 134 4.11 -22.33 -2.72
N GLY A 135 4.50 -23.62 -2.72
CA GLY A 135 5.50 -24.14 -1.77
C GLY A 135 6.87 -23.46 -1.90
N THR A 136 7.27 -23.06 -3.11
CA THR A 136 8.49 -22.27 -3.36
C THR A 136 8.30 -20.82 -2.90
N PHE A 137 7.17 -20.20 -3.20
CA PHE A 137 6.86 -18.82 -2.77
C PHE A 137 6.81 -18.70 -1.24
N HIS A 138 6.16 -19.64 -0.55
CA HIS A 138 6.13 -19.71 0.91
C HIS A 138 7.55 -19.80 1.51
N ALA A 139 8.42 -20.62 0.91
CA ALA A 139 9.81 -20.73 1.34
C ALA A 139 10.60 -19.42 1.14
N VAL A 140 10.43 -18.76 -0.03
CA VAL A 140 11.04 -17.45 -0.32
C VAL A 140 10.60 -16.39 0.70
N VAL A 141 9.30 -16.26 0.97
CA VAL A 141 8.77 -15.32 1.97
C VAL A 141 9.35 -15.62 3.36
N ALA A 142 9.34 -16.89 3.78
CA ALA A 142 9.86 -17.28 5.09
C ALA A 142 11.36 -16.99 5.25
N ASP A 143 12.17 -17.25 4.21
CA ASP A 143 13.61 -17.01 4.26
C ASP A 143 13.99 -15.53 4.18
N ILE A 144 13.20 -14.71 3.47
CA ILE A 144 13.31 -13.25 3.51
C ILE A 144 13.06 -12.73 4.93
N VAL A 145 11.93 -13.08 5.55
CA VAL A 145 11.59 -12.62 6.90
C VAL A 145 12.64 -13.06 7.93
N ARG A 146 13.09 -14.32 7.90
CA ARG A 146 14.13 -14.83 8.80
C ARG A 146 15.48 -14.17 8.58
N SER A 147 15.84 -13.86 7.34
CA SER A 147 17.08 -13.13 7.02
C SER A 147 17.05 -11.71 7.56
N LEU A 148 15.91 -11.02 7.47
CA LEU A 148 15.72 -9.68 8.03
C LEU A 148 15.74 -9.70 9.57
N ALA A 149 15.07 -10.65 10.20
CA ALA A 149 15.13 -10.85 11.66
C ALA A 149 16.57 -11.05 12.15
N ARG A 150 17.32 -11.96 11.50
CA ARG A 150 18.75 -12.19 11.77
C ARG A 150 19.61 -10.95 11.47
N GLY A 151 19.20 -10.10 10.53
CA GLY A 151 19.82 -8.82 10.23
C GLY A 151 19.58 -7.72 11.28
N GLY A 152 18.72 -7.96 12.27
CA GLY A 152 18.37 -7.00 13.32
C GLY A 152 17.35 -5.94 12.88
N PHE A 153 16.55 -6.21 11.84
CA PHE A 153 15.42 -5.36 11.47
C PHE A 153 14.22 -5.65 12.38
N ALA A 154 13.59 -4.59 12.89
CA ALA A 154 12.48 -4.70 13.83
C ALA A 154 11.12 -4.94 13.13
N ARG A 155 10.99 -4.55 11.86
CA ARG A 155 9.76 -4.70 11.08
C ARG A 155 10.02 -5.01 9.60
N VAL A 156 9.19 -5.85 9.01
CA VAL A 156 9.08 -6.02 7.56
C VAL A 156 7.64 -5.79 7.10
N VAL A 157 7.48 -5.09 5.97
CA VAL A 157 6.22 -4.85 5.28
C VAL A 157 6.26 -5.55 3.92
N LEU A 158 5.38 -6.54 3.73
CA LEU A 158 5.25 -7.33 2.51
C LEU A 158 4.09 -6.80 1.66
N LEU A 159 4.38 -6.36 0.43
CA LEU A 159 3.40 -5.73 -0.47
C LEU A 159 3.21 -6.55 -1.76
N PRO A 160 2.20 -7.43 -1.85
CA PRO A 160 1.85 -8.05 -3.13
C PRO A 160 1.40 -6.98 -4.13
N THR A 161 1.97 -7.05 -5.32
CA THR A 161 1.62 -6.21 -6.48
C THR A 161 1.26 -7.05 -7.70
N HIS A 162 0.99 -8.33 -7.47
CA HIS A 162 0.38 -9.29 -8.39
C HIS A 162 -0.80 -9.94 -7.66
N GLY A 163 -1.97 -10.01 -8.31
CA GLY A 163 -3.18 -10.65 -7.76
C GLY A 163 -2.95 -12.10 -7.31
N GLY A 164 -2.15 -12.86 -8.06
CA GLY A 164 -1.82 -14.25 -7.75
C GLY A 164 -1.00 -14.46 -6.48
N ASN A 165 -0.34 -13.42 -5.96
CA ASN A 165 0.48 -13.53 -4.75
C ASN A 165 -0.34 -13.40 -3.45
N PHE A 166 -1.57 -12.87 -3.47
CA PHE A 166 -2.32 -12.56 -2.24
C PHE A 166 -2.68 -13.80 -1.40
N GLY A 167 -3.22 -14.85 -2.05
CA GLY A 167 -3.56 -16.11 -1.40
C GLY A 167 -2.32 -16.85 -0.85
N PRO A 168 -1.32 -17.15 -1.69
CA PRO A 168 -0.06 -17.76 -1.26
C PRO A 168 0.68 -16.95 -0.18
N LEU A 169 0.59 -15.61 -0.18
CA LEU A 169 1.15 -14.79 0.89
C LEU A 169 0.42 -15.00 2.23
N ALA A 170 -0.91 -15.05 2.23
CA ALA A 170 -1.67 -15.35 3.44
C ALA A 170 -1.28 -16.73 4.01
N THR A 171 -1.23 -17.76 3.16
CA THR A 171 -0.78 -19.11 3.57
C THR A 171 0.69 -19.14 4.02
N ALA A 172 1.59 -18.40 3.36
CA ALA A 172 2.98 -18.28 3.80
C ALA A 172 3.10 -17.72 5.23
N LEU A 173 2.29 -16.72 5.57
CA LEU A 173 2.28 -16.08 6.89
C LEU A 173 1.69 -17.00 7.97
N GLU A 174 0.63 -17.75 7.66
CA GLU A 174 0.08 -18.78 8.54
C GLU A 174 1.11 -19.88 8.85
N LEU A 175 1.82 -20.36 7.81
CA LEU A 175 2.86 -21.40 7.94
C LEU A 175 4.13 -20.89 8.64
N LEU A 176 4.48 -19.62 8.45
CA LEU A 176 5.63 -18.99 9.12
C LEU A 176 5.36 -18.78 10.62
N GLY A 177 4.12 -18.42 10.97
CA GLY A 177 3.69 -18.15 12.34
C GLY A 177 4.33 -16.89 12.96
N PRO A 178 3.98 -16.58 14.22
CA PRO A 178 4.51 -15.41 14.92
C PRO A 178 6.04 -15.45 15.03
N GLN A 179 6.70 -14.36 14.66
CA GLN A 179 8.13 -14.18 14.85
C GLN A 179 8.39 -13.38 16.14
N HIS A 180 9.46 -13.71 16.86
CA HIS A 180 9.80 -13.03 18.13
C HIS A 180 10.67 -11.79 17.93
N ASP A 181 11.53 -11.80 16.92
CA ASP A 181 12.57 -10.77 16.71
C ASP A 181 12.21 -9.74 15.62
N ILE A 182 11.11 -9.96 14.87
CA ILE A 182 10.65 -9.06 13.81
C ILE A 182 9.12 -9.01 13.76
N GLU A 183 8.57 -7.80 13.60
CA GLU A 183 7.15 -7.60 13.29
C GLU A 183 6.91 -7.78 11.79
N VAL A 184 5.96 -8.64 11.41
CA VAL A 184 5.57 -8.84 10.01
C VAL A 184 4.24 -8.16 9.76
N ARG A 185 4.20 -7.26 8.78
CA ARG A 185 2.97 -6.65 8.24
C ARG A 185 2.85 -7.03 6.77
N ALA A 186 1.63 -7.27 6.30
CA ALA A 186 1.37 -7.59 4.90
C ALA A 186 -0.01 -7.10 4.48
N LEU A 187 -0.15 -6.74 3.22
CA LEU A 187 -1.46 -6.63 2.57
C LEU A 187 -1.85 -8.03 2.07
N THR A 188 -2.95 -8.59 2.56
CA THR A 188 -3.45 -9.92 2.16
C THR A 188 -4.90 -9.90 1.66
N ASP A 189 -5.52 -8.72 1.61
CA ASP A 189 -6.88 -8.55 1.10
C ASP A 189 -6.85 -8.17 -0.39
N LEU A 190 -7.12 -9.15 -1.25
CA LEU A 190 -7.28 -8.94 -2.70
C LEU A 190 -8.46 -7.99 -3.00
N GLY A 191 -9.42 -7.87 -2.09
CA GLY A 191 -10.55 -6.94 -2.17
C GLY A 191 -10.13 -5.47 -2.34
N ALA A 192 -8.94 -5.10 -1.88
CA ALA A 192 -8.39 -3.76 -2.06
C ALA A 192 -8.23 -3.36 -3.53
N LEU A 193 -7.98 -4.30 -4.45
CA LEU A 193 -7.86 -4.00 -5.89
C LEU A 193 -9.18 -3.51 -6.49
N PHE A 194 -10.32 -4.08 -6.07
CA PHE A 194 -11.64 -3.61 -6.51
C PHE A 194 -11.94 -2.17 -6.06
N THR A 195 -11.28 -1.69 -5.00
CA THR A 195 -11.42 -0.29 -4.55
C THR A 195 -10.74 0.67 -5.54
N ILE A 196 -9.64 0.26 -6.19
CA ILE A 196 -8.97 1.01 -7.25
C ILE A 196 -9.86 1.07 -8.49
N ALA A 197 -10.41 -0.07 -8.92
CA ALA A 197 -11.33 -0.13 -10.05
C ALA A 197 -12.62 0.70 -9.80
N GLN A 198 -13.15 0.69 -8.58
CA GLN A 198 -14.29 1.53 -8.18
C GLN A 198 -13.95 3.02 -8.23
N LEU A 199 -12.72 3.42 -7.86
CA LEU A 199 -12.27 4.80 -8.01
C LEU A 199 -12.30 5.26 -9.47
N GLY A 200 -11.90 4.38 -10.40
CA GLY A 200 -11.97 4.66 -11.84
C GLY A 200 -13.40 4.87 -12.33
N ALA A 201 -14.35 4.11 -11.80
CA ALA A 201 -15.77 4.31 -12.08
C ALA A 201 -16.30 5.63 -11.51
N ASP A 202 -15.94 5.97 -10.27
CA ASP A 202 -16.49 7.10 -9.54
C ASP A 202 -15.88 8.46 -9.96
N GLU A 203 -14.56 8.52 -10.18
CA GLU A 203 -13.84 9.77 -10.51
C GLU A 203 -13.57 9.95 -12.01
N HIS A 204 -13.40 8.87 -12.77
CA HIS A 204 -13.02 8.91 -14.20
C HIS A 204 -14.11 8.35 -15.15
N GLY A 205 -15.22 7.85 -14.59
CA GLY A 205 -16.34 7.30 -15.35
C GLY A 205 -15.97 6.04 -16.15
N VAL A 206 -14.97 5.28 -15.70
CA VAL A 206 -14.50 4.01 -16.30
C VAL A 206 -15.37 2.87 -15.74
N PRO A 207 -16.23 2.22 -16.54
CA PRO A 207 -17.01 1.06 -16.10
C PRO A 207 -16.12 -0.02 -15.45
N LEU A 208 -16.63 -0.70 -14.42
CA LEU A 208 -15.87 -1.70 -13.67
C LEU A 208 -15.31 -2.82 -14.56
N GLY A 209 -15.99 -3.18 -15.65
CA GLY A 209 -15.49 -4.13 -16.64
C GLY A 209 -14.37 -3.57 -17.55
N GLU A 210 -14.31 -2.26 -17.80
CA GLU A 210 -13.20 -1.60 -18.51
C GLU A 210 -12.00 -1.42 -17.57
N GLY A 211 -12.25 -1.03 -16.32
CA GLY A 211 -11.24 -1.03 -15.25
C GLY A 211 -10.60 -2.40 -15.10
N GLY A 212 -11.44 -3.44 -15.00
CA GLY A 212 -11.00 -4.83 -15.07
C GLY A 212 -10.20 -5.28 -13.86
N VAL A 213 -9.60 -6.47 -13.98
CA VAL A 213 -8.78 -7.11 -12.92
C VAL A 213 -7.38 -7.50 -13.37
N HIS A 214 -7.06 -7.35 -14.66
CA HIS A 214 -5.72 -7.58 -15.19
C HIS A 214 -5.51 -6.92 -16.57
N ALA A 215 -4.40 -6.20 -16.73
CA ALA A 215 -4.01 -5.39 -17.89
C ALA A 215 -5.06 -4.37 -18.37
N GLY A 216 -6.03 -4.04 -17.51
CA GLY A 216 -7.12 -3.10 -17.79
C GLY A 216 -6.72 -1.63 -17.66
N GLU A 217 -7.72 -0.75 -17.55
CA GLU A 217 -7.50 0.70 -17.53
C GLU A 217 -6.58 1.15 -16.39
N TRP A 218 -6.79 0.68 -15.15
CA TRP A 218 -6.12 1.23 -13.99
C TRP A 218 -4.64 0.83 -13.89
N GLU A 219 -4.29 -0.43 -14.18
CA GLU A 219 -2.88 -0.89 -14.24
C GLU A 219 -2.13 -0.21 -15.38
N THR A 220 -2.76 -0.10 -16.55
CA THR A 220 -2.19 0.61 -17.70
C THR A 220 -1.95 2.08 -17.36
N SER A 221 -2.91 2.74 -16.73
CA SER A 221 -2.78 4.12 -16.23
C SER A 221 -1.63 4.27 -15.22
N MET A 222 -1.57 3.40 -14.22
CA MET A 222 -0.52 3.41 -13.19
C MET A 222 0.88 3.21 -13.80
N LEU A 223 1.02 2.30 -14.78
CA LEU A 223 2.30 2.08 -15.45
C LEU A 223 2.67 3.25 -16.39
N ILE A 224 1.72 3.82 -17.15
CA ILE A 224 1.95 5.03 -17.96
C ILE A 224 2.46 6.19 -17.09
N ALA A 225 1.99 6.33 -15.85
CA ALA A 225 2.42 7.39 -14.95
C ALA A 225 3.89 7.29 -14.50
N ILE A 226 4.51 6.10 -14.55
CA ILE A 226 5.87 5.85 -14.04
C ILE A 226 6.88 5.40 -15.11
N HIS A 227 6.41 4.69 -16.14
CA HIS A 227 7.19 4.08 -17.22
C HIS A 227 6.45 4.14 -18.57
N PRO A 228 6.08 5.34 -19.06
CA PRO A 228 5.35 5.49 -20.33
C PRO A 228 6.14 4.95 -21.53
N GLU A 229 7.46 4.87 -21.46
CA GLU A 229 8.33 4.32 -22.49
C GLU A 229 8.19 2.80 -22.69
N LEU A 230 7.61 2.10 -21.72
CA LEU A 230 7.38 0.65 -21.77
C LEU A 230 5.96 0.28 -22.23
N VAL A 231 5.05 1.26 -22.34
CA VAL A 231 3.66 1.03 -22.71
C VAL A 231 3.45 1.31 -24.20
N HIS A 232 3.09 0.27 -24.95
CA HIS A 232 2.76 0.32 -26.36
C HIS A 232 1.25 0.58 -26.54
N SER A 233 0.80 1.80 -26.23
CA SER A 233 -0.62 2.18 -26.30
C SER A 233 -1.26 1.97 -27.68
N ASP A 234 -0.46 1.92 -28.75
CA ASP A 234 -0.87 1.57 -30.12
C ASP A 234 -1.32 0.12 -30.29
N ARG A 235 -1.02 -0.74 -29.30
CA ARG A 235 -1.36 -2.16 -29.24
C ARG A 235 -2.42 -2.48 -28.19
N GLY A 236 -2.86 -1.48 -27.41
CA GLY A 236 -3.84 -1.67 -26.35
C GLY A 236 -5.21 -1.99 -26.93
N GLU A 237 -5.62 -3.25 -26.83
CA GLU A 237 -6.92 -3.73 -27.29
C GLU A 237 -7.78 -4.17 -26.09
N PRO A 238 -9.11 -3.95 -26.12
CA PRO A 238 -10.02 -4.48 -25.11
C PRO A 238 -9.94 -6.01 -25.05
N GLY A 239 -10.04 -6.56 -23.84
CA GLY A 239 -10.12 -8.00 -23.62
C GLY A 239 -11.50 -8.39 -23.09
N TYR A 240 -11.54 -9.11 -21.97
CA TYR A 240 -12.80 -9.40 -21.28
C TYR A 240 -13.25 -8.21 -20.41
N THR A 241 -14.36 -7.57 -20.79
CA THR A 241 -14.97 -6.44 -20.08
C THR A 241 -16.29 -6.78 -19.36
N GLY A 242 -16.48 -8.06 -19.02
CA GLY A 242 -17.66 -8.54 -18.30
C GLY A 242 -17.61 -8.27 -16.80
N ASP A 243 -18.23 -9.16 -15.99
CA ASP A 243 -18.23 -9.03 -14.54
C ASP A 243 -16.83 -9.33 -13.95
N PRO A 244 -16.19 -8.37 -13.25
CA PRO A 244 -14.89 -8.58 -12.62
C PRO A 244 -14.87 -9.75 -11.62
N GLN A 245 -15.97 -9.99 -10.89
CA GLN A 245 -16.00 -11.05 -9.88
C GLN A 245 -16.07 -12.45 -10.53
N ALA A 246 -16.88 -12.63 -11.57
CA ALA A 246 -16.88 -13.83 -12.39
C ALA A 246 -15.51 -14.08 -13.06
N ALA A 247 -14.86 -13.01 -13.56
CA ALA A 247 -13.55 -13.13 -14.19
C ALA A 247 -12.49 -13.68 -13.23
N VAL A 248 -12.40 -13.17 -12.00
CA VAL A 248 -11.48 -13.68 -10.97
C VAL A 248 -11.68 -15.18 -10.70
N GLY A 249 -12.93 -15.64 -10.62
CA GLY A 249 -13.25 -17.06 -10.43
C GLY A 249 -12.76 -17.95 -11.58
N ALA A 250 -12.92 -17.50 -12.83
CA ALA A 250 -12.46 -18.23 -14.00
C ALA A 250 -10.92 -18.19 -14.16
N ILE A 251 -10.26 -17.06 -13.87
CA ILE A 251 -8.80 -16.92 -13.93
C ILE A 251 -8.12 -17.93 -12.99
N PHE A 252 -8.55 -18.01 -11.73
CA PHE A 252 -7.95 -18.93 -10.76
C PHE A 252 -8.40 -20.39 -10.91
N GLY A 253 -9.46 -20.67 -11.68
CA GLY A 253 -9.97 -22.03 -11.90
C GLY A 253 -9.54 -22.67 -13.22
N GLU A 254 -9.43 -21.88 -14.29
CA GLU A 254 -9.23 -22.33 -15.67
C GLU A 254 -8.08 -21.59 -16.40
N GLY A 255 -7.49 -20.55 -15.79
CA GLY A 255 -6.46 -19.72 -16.38
C GLY A 255 -7.00 -18.52 -17.18
N VAL A 256 -6.17 -17.50 -17.40
CA VAL A 256 -6.56 -16.27 -18.13
C VAL A 256 -7.01 -16.57 -19.55
N HIS A 257 -6.39 -17.56 -20.21
CA HIS A 257 -6.70 -17.95 -21.59
C HIS A 257 -8.14 -18.43 -21.79
N ALA A 258 -8.82 -18.92 -20.74
CA ALA A 258 -10.22 -19.31 -20.76
C ALA A 258 -11.18 -18.11 -20.85
N VAL A 259 -10.71 -16.94 -20.40
CA VAL A 259 -11.51 -15.70 -20.31
C VAL A 259 -11.14 -14.70 -21.41
N SER A 260 -9.86 -14.64 -21.79
CA SER A 260 -9.35 -13.69 -22.80
C SER A 260 -8.24 -14.27 -23.67
N GLN A 261 -8.38 -14.09 -24.99
CA GLN A 261 -7.39 -14.54 -25.98
C GLN A 261 -6.17 -13.63 -26.10
N ASN A 262 -6.32 -12.32 -25.84
CA ASN A 262 -5.21 -11.36 -25.84
C ASN A 262 -4.58 -11.18 -24.46
N GLY A 263 -5.09 -11.90 -23.44
CA GLY A 263 -4.60 -11.85 -22.07
C GLY A 263 -5.16 -10.71 -21.22
N VAL A 264 -5.82 -9.72 -21.83
CA VAL A 264 -6.40 -8.56 -21.12
C VAL A 264 -7.75 -8.94 -20.49
N ILE A 265 -7.97 -8.54 -19.24
CA ILE A 265 -9.22 -8.66 -18.50
C ILE A 265 -9.63 -7.25 -18.06
N GLY A 266 -10.03 -6.45 -19.04
CA GLY A 266 -10.32 -5.02 -18.95
C GLY A 266 -10.33 -4.36 -20.34
N ASP A 267 -10.28 -3.03 -20.37
CA ASP A 267 -10.10 -2.21 -21.56
C ASP A 267 -9.07 -1.08 -21.26
N PRO A 268 -7.86 -1.13 -21.85
CA PRO A 268 -6.83 -0.12 -21.60
C PRO A 268 -7.04 1.19 -22.40
N SER A 269 -8.05 1.29 -23.26
CA SER A 269 -8.20 2.41 -24.21
C SER A 269 -8.41 3.78 -23.57
N ARG A 270 -8.82 3.82 -22.30
CA ARG A 270 -9.03 5.05 -21.51
C ARG A 270 -7.87 5.40 -20.58
N ALA A 271 -6.80 4.62 -20.62
CA ALA A 271 -5.68 4.76 -19.71
C ALA A 271 -4.90 6.08 -19.92
N SER A 272 -4.50 6.71 -18.83
CA SER A 272 -3.77 7.98 -18.84
C SER A 272 -2.83 8.13 -17.63
N ALA A 273 -1.78 8.94 -17.79
CA ALA A 273 -0.90 9.31 -16.68
C ALA A 273 -1.64 10.07 -15.55
N GLU A 274 -2.73 10.77 -15.89
CA GLU A 274 -3.54 11.55 -14.94
C GLU A 274 -4.34 10.62 -14.01
N HIS A 275 -5.05 9.63 -14.58
CA HIS A 275 -5.70 8.58 -13.80
C HIS A 275 -4.66 7.79 -12.99
N GLY A 276 -3.52 7.45 -13.61
CA GLY A 276 -2.44 6.71 -12.96
C GLY A 276 -1.92 7.39 -11.70
N ALA A 277 -1.69 8.70 -11.74
CA ALA A 277 -1.31 9.49 -10.57
C ALA A 277 -2.39 9.43 -9.47
N ARG A 278 -3.68 9.50 -9.83
CA ARG A 278 -4.79 9.42 -8.88
C ARG A 278 -4.93 8.04 -8.24
N TYR A 279 -4.73 6.97 -9.02
CA TYR A 279 -4.68 5.59 -8.52
C TYR A 279 -3.50 5.36 -7.58
N TRP A 280 -2.31 5.90 -7.89
CA TRP A 280 -1.13 5.82 -7.02
C TRP A 280 -1.36 6.43 -5.63
N ASP A 281 -2.02 7.60 -5.56
CA ASP A 281 -2.41 8.21 -4.29
C ASP A 281 -3.38 7.31 -3.50
N GLU A 282 -4.34 6.67 -4.17
CA GLU A 282 -5.31 5.78 -3.51
C GLU A 282 -4.67 4.48 -3.01
N VAL A 283 -3.87 3.82 -3.84
CA VAL A 283 -3.13 2.60 -3.49
C VAL A 283 -2.20 2.85 -2.30
N LEU A 284 -1.51 3.99 -2.26
CA LEU A 284 -0.70 4.37 -1.11
C LEU A 284 -1.55 4.54 0.17
N ASN A 285 -2.69 5.23 0.08
CA ASN A 285 -3.57 5.45 1.23
C ASN A 285 -4.14 4.13 1.78
N LEU A 286 -4.65 3.26 0.90
CA LEU A 286 -5.15 1.92 1.25
C LEU A 286 -4.06 1.05 1.88
N THR A 287 -2.85 1.06 1.28
CA THR A 287 -1.71 0.28 1.78
C THR A 287 -1.30 0.74 3.19
N LEU A 288 -1.18 2.04 3.42
CA LEU A 288 -0.84 2.60 4.74
C LEU A 288 -1.92 2.30 5.78
N ALA A 289 -3.21 2.36 5.40
CA ALA A 289 -4.31 2.02 6.30
C ALA A 289 -4.32 0.53 6.69
N ALA A 290 -3.97 -0.36 5.77
CA ALA A 290 -3.92 -1.80 6.01
C ALA A 290 -2.76 -2.24 6.92
N ILE A 291 -1.57 -1.64 6.77
CA ILE A 291 -0.37 -2.06 7.52
C ILE A 291 -0.27 -1.44 8.93
N GLY A 292 -0.90 -0.27 9.16
CA GLY A 292 -0.97 0.43 10.45
C GLY A 292 0.31 1.13 10.91
#